data_AF-A0A9X3EPV2-F1
#
_entry.id   AF-A0A9X3EPV2-F1
#
_cell.length_a   1.000
_cell.length_b   1.000
_cell.length_c   1.000
_cell.angle_alpha   90.00
_cell.angle_beta   90.00
_cell.angle_gamma   90.00
#
_symmetry.space_group_name_H-M   'P 1'
#
loop_
_entity.id
_entity.type
_entity.pdbx_description
1 polymer ?
#
loop_
_entity_poly.entity_id
_entity_poly.type
_entity_poly.pdbx_seq_one_letter_code
_entity_poly.pdbx_strand_id
1 'polypeptide(L)'
;MERALAAMARRDWHRLVVVGGSPPLHHELRALVGKRIDLRLVDGTARRTAHDAAHDLAWADRIVVWGATLLDHKVSQLYTDRRSPKVVTVARRGLTALAETIIKTAE
;
A
#
# COMPACT_ATOMS: atom_id res chain seq x y z
N MET A 1 -8.25 11.30 -3.78
CA MET A 1 -8.19 10.37 -2.62
C MET A 1 -9.58 10.01 -2.09
N GLU A 2 -10.50 10.97 -1.92
CA GLU A 2 -11.89 10.72 -1.47
C GLU A 2 -12.57 9.52 -2.13
N ARG A 3 -12.55 9.45 -3.47
CA ARG A 3 -13.14 8.33 -4.21
C ARG A 3 -12.53 6.97 -3.86
N ALA A 4 -11.23 6.92 -3.58
CA ALA A 4 -10.56 5.69 -3.18
C ALA A 4 -10.99 5.25 -1.78
N LEU A 5 -11.14 6.19 -0.84
CA LEU A 5 -11.66 5.90 0.50
C LEU A 5 -13.11 5.44 0.46
N ALA A 6 -13.94 6.08 -0.37
CA ALA A 6 -15.31 5.62 -0.59
C ALA A 6 -15.36 4.20 -1.18
N ALA A 7 -14.43 3.86 -2.08
CA ALA A 7 -14.33 2.50 -2.64
C ALA A 7 -13.88 1.48 -1.58
N MET A 8 -12.90 1.84 -0.74
CA MET A 8 -12.46 1.03 0.40
C MET A 8 -13.60 0.78 1.38
N ALA A 9 -14.35 1.82 1.76
CA ALA A 9 -15.47 1.72 2.68
C ALA A 9 -16.58 0.78 2.15
N ARG A 10 -16.90 0.83 0.85
CA ARG A 10 -17.87 -0.10 0.23
C ARG A 10 -17.42 -1.57 0.29
N ARG A 11 -16.12 -1.83 0.40
CA ARG A 11 -15.53 -3.16 0.53
C ARG A 11 -15.18 -3.52 1.97
N ASP A 12 -15.56 -2.68 2.93
CA ASP A 12 -15.23 -2.79 4.35
C ASP A 12 -13.71 -2.89 4.61
N TRP A 13 -12.91 -2.18 3.81
CA TRP A 13 -11.46 -2.11 3.98
C TRP A 13 -11.09 -0.89 4.81
N HIS A 14 -10.46 -1.15 5.96
CA HIS A 14 -10.03 -0.12 6.91
C HIS A 14 -8.54 -0.13 7.14
N ARG A 15 -7.83 -1.18 6.70
CA ARG A 15 -6.39 -1.39 6.95
C ARG A 15 -5.62 -1.45 5.64
N LEU A 16 -4.84 -0.40 5.37
CA LEU A 16 -4.01 -0.26 4.19
C LEU A 16 -2.52 -0.31 4.55
N VAL A 17 -1.78 -1.14 3.83
CA VAL A 17 -0.31 -1.11 3.84
C VAL A 17 0.17 -0.54 2.52
N VAL A 18 1.09 0.42 2.55
CA VAL A 18 1.79 0.91 1.36
C VAL A 18 3.27 0.58 1.49
N VAL A 19 3.80 -0.16 0.52
CA VAL A 19 5.19 -0.62 0.45
C VAL A 19 5.92 0.17 -0.63
N GLY A 20 7.01 0.85 -0.28
CA GLY A 20 7.66 1.84 -1.12
C GLY A 20 7.02 3.22 -0.98
N GLY A 21 7.23 4.10 -1.95
CA GLY A 21 6.94 5.52 -1.81
C GLY A 21 8.12 6.28 -1.18
N SER A 22 8.14 7.59 -1.35
CA SER A 22 9.15 8.47 -0.74
C SER A 22 8.63 9.07 0.58
N PRO A 23 9.50 9.50 1.52
CA PRO A 23 9.07 10.12 2.76
C PRO A 23 8.11 11.33 2.59
N PRO A 24 8.28 12.22 1.58
CA PRO A 24 7.29 13.27 1.32
C PRO A 24 5.90 12.71 0.96
N LEU A 25 5.85 11.67 0.13
CA LEU A 25 4.58 11.02 -0.25
C LEU A 25 3.94 10.30 0.93
N HIS A 26 4.74 9.72 1.83
CA HIS A 26 4.27 9.12 3.08
C HIS A 26 3.59 10.16 3.97
N HIS A 27 4.20 11.33 4.12
CA HIS A 27 3.63 12.44 4.88
C HIS A 27 2.30 12.89 4.27
N GLU A 28 2.27 13.13 2.96
CA GLU A 28 1.07 13.57 2.25
C GLU A 28 -0.05 12.52 2.35
N LEU A 29 0.26 11.24 2.16
CA LEU A 29 -0.70 10.16 2.29
C LEU A 29 -1.24 10.08 3.72
N ARG A 30 -0.36 10.15 4.75
CA ARG A 30 -0.78 10.13 6.15
C ARG A 30 -1.71 11.30 6.46
N ALA A 31 -1.40 12.50 5.97
CA ALA A 31 -2.24 13.68 6.17
C ALA A 31 -3.63 13.51 5.53
N LEU A 32 -3.70 12.89 4.34
CA LEU A 32 -4.95 12.70 3.62
C LEU A 32 -5.83 11.58 4.21
N VAL A 33 -5.24 10.46 4.64
CA VAL A 33 -6.03 9.25 4.96
C VAL A 33 -5.85 8.74 6.39
N GLY A 34 -4.81 9.16 7.10
CA GLY A 34 -4.38 8.54 8.36
C GLY A 34 -5.30 8.75 9.57
N LYS A 35 -6.38 9.52 9.43
CA LYS A 35 -7.47 9.64 10.44
C LYS A 35 -8.74 8.86 10.04
N ARG A 36 -8.74 8.27 8.85
CA ARG A 36 -9.92 7.64 8.23
C ARG A 36 -9.76 6.15 8.05
N ILE A 37 -8.52 5.70 7.88
CA ILE A 37 -8.13 4.30 7.79
C ILE A 37 -6.87 4.08 8.61
N ASP A 38 -6.67 2.85 9.05
CA ASP A 38 -5.40 2.43 9.60
C ASP A 38 -4.40 2.26 8.46
N LEU A 39 -3.28 2.97 8.58
CA LEU A 39 -2.26 3.05 7.56
C LEU A 39 -0.91 2.60 8.11
N ARG A 40 -0.29 1.62 7.45
CA ARG A 40 1.13 1.28 7.61
C ARG A 40 1.91 1.70 6.36
N LEU A 41 3.00 2.42 6.58
CA LEU A 41 3.90 2.88 5.54
C LEU A 41 5.23 2.13 5.69
N VAL A 42 5.57 1.35 4.68
CA VAL A 42 6.78 0.54 4.64
C VAL A 42 7.74 1.21 3.68
N ASP A 43 8.77 1.85 4.23
CA ASP A 43 9.88 2.38 3.43
C ASP A 43 10.56 1.24 2.66
N GLY A 44 10.78 1.46 1.37
CA GLY A 44 11.45 0.50 0.49
C GLY A 44 12.96 0.37 0.72
N THR A 45 13.54 1.22 1.56
CA THR A 45 14.95 1.22 1.96
C THR A 45 15.18 0.63 3.35
N ALA A 46 14.12 0.46 4.15
CA ALA A 46 14.23 -0.12 5.48
C ALA A 46 14.42 -1.64 5.41
N ARG A 47 15.24 -2.20 6.31
CA ARG A 47 15.41 -3.65 6.45
C ARG A 47 14.07 -4.29 6.81
N ARG A 48 13.43 -4.96 5.84
CA ARG A 48 12.17 -5.69 6.01
C ARG A 48 12.43 -7.19 5.96
N THR A 49 11.83 -7.94 6.88
CA THR A 49 11.96 -9.41 6.91
C THR A 49 10.73 -10.09 6.34
N ALA A 50 10.86 -11.39 6.02
CA ALA A 50 9.73 -12.21 5.61
C ALA A 50 8.66 -12.34 6.71
N HIS A 51 9.06 -12.27 7.99
CA HIS A 51 8.14 -12.29 9.11
C HIS A 51 7.29 -11.00 9.14
N ASP A 52 7.93 -9.85 8.98
CA ASP A 52 7.22 -8.56 8.95
C ASP A 52 6.20 -8.50 7.80
N ALA A 53 6.61 -8.93 6.60
CA ALA A 53 5.72 -8.96 5.44
C ALA A 53 4.53 -9.92 5.65
N ALA A 54 4.75 -11.07 6.33
CA ALA A 54 3.67 -11.98 6.69
C ALA A 54 2.68 -11.33 7.66
N HIS A 55 3.18 -10.60 8.65
CA HIS A 55 2.35 -9.88 9.61
C HIS A 55 1.54 -8.77 8.93
N ASP A 56 2.13 -8.04 7.99
CA ASP A 56 1.42 -7.04 7.19
C ASP A 56 0.34 -7.68 6.31
N LEU A 57 0.60 -8.82 5.70
CA LEU A 57 -0.39 -9.58 4.90
C LEU A 57 -1.57 -10.11 5.73
N ALA A 58 -1.29 -10.54 6.96
CA ALA A 58 -2.33 -10.96 7.90
C ALA A 58 -3.17 -9.77 8.36
N TRP A 59 -2.52 -8.64 8.67
CA TRP A 59 -3.18 -7.45 9.21
C TRP A 59 -3.97 -6.65 8.16
N ALA A 60 -3.47 -6.53 6.93
CA ALA A 60 -4.06 -5.62 5.94
C ALA A 60 -5.31 -6.19 5.29
N ASP A 61 -6.23 -5.30 4.93
CA ASP A 61 -7.31 -5.60 3.97
C ASP A 61 -6.80 -5.42 2.54
N ARG A 62 -5.89 -4.45 2.35
CA ARG A 62 -5.14 -4.24 1.10
C ARG A 62 -3.69 -3.81 1.33
N ILE A 63 -2.83 -4.29 0.43
CA ILE A 63 -1.43 -3.93 0.34
C ILE A 63 -1.14 -3.38 -1.05
N VAL A 64 -0.60 -2.18 -1.08
CA VAL A 64 -0.17 -1.52 -2.32
C VAL A 64 1.36 -1.54 -2.37
N VAL A 65 1.92 -2.28 -3.33
CA VAL A 65 3.35 -2.28 -3.62
C VAL A 65 3.64 -1.23 -4.68
N TRP A 66 4.34 -0.17 -4.28
CA TRP A 66 4.59 0.97 -5.12
C TRP A 66 5.92 0.81 -5.87
N GLY A 67 5.87 0.16 -7.04
CA GLY A 67 7.05 -0.17 -7.84
C GLY A 67 7.72 1.00 -8.57
N ALA A 68 7.12 2.20 -8.52
CA ALA A 68 7.61 3.39 -9.24
C ALA A 68 8.71 4.17 -8.48
N THR A 69 8.92 3.84 -7.20
CA THR A 69 10.03 4.34 -6.38
C THR A 69 11.13 3.28 -6.32
N LEU A 70 12.39 3.68 -6.07
CA LEU A 70 13.47 2.75 -5.74
C LEU A 70 13.05 1.91 -4.52
N LEU A 71 12.49 0.75 -4.80
CA LEU A 71 12.10 -0.26 -3.84
C LEU A 71 13.14 -1.36 -3.99
N ASP A 72 13.83 -1.71 -2.92
CA ASP A 72 14.76 -2.83 -2.96
C ASP A 72 13.99 -4.06 -3.48
N HIS A 73 14.52 -4.70 -4.53
CA HIS A 73 13.90 -5.86 -5.15
C HIS A 73 13.62 -6.98 -4.13
N LYS A 74 14.42 -7.08 -3.06
CA LYS A 74 14.19 -8.02 -1.97
C LYS A 74 12.94 -7.65 -1.18
N VAL A 75 12.68 -6.38 -0.91
CA VAL A 75 11.51 -5.95 -0.12
C VAL A 75 10.23 -6.16 -0.91
N SER A 76 10.21 -5.83 -2.21
CA SER A 76 9.01 -6.06 -3.04
C SER A 76 8.64 -7.54 -3.14
N GLN A 77 9.64 -8.41 -3.33
CA GLN A 77 9.48 -9.87 -3.39
C GLN A 77 8.81 -10.45 -2.14
N LEU A 78 9.11 -9.92 -0.94
CA LEU A 78 8.48 -10.39 0.30
C LEU A 78 6.95 -10.30 0.29
N TYR A 79 6.38 -9.36 -0.48
CA TYR A 79 4.95 -9.17 -0.64
C TYR A 79 4.41 -9.85 -1.90
N THR A 80 5.13 -9.77 -3.03
CA THR A 80 4.62 -10.24 -4.32
C THR A 80 4.72 -11.76 -4.50
N ASP A 81 5.76 -12.40 -3.97
CA ASP A 81 6.00 -13.84 -4.19
C ASP A 81 4.94 -14.72 -3.53
N ARG A 82 4.27 -14.19 -2.51
CA ARG A 82 3.19 -14.86 -1.79
C ARG A 82 1.87 -14.91 -2.56
N ARG A 83 1.79 -14.24 -3.73
CA ARG A 83 0.62 -14.18 -4.64
C ARG A 83 -0.71 -13.94 -3.92
N SER A 84 -0.69 -13.11 -2.87
CA SER A 84 -1.89 -12.79 -2.10
C SER A 84 -2.80 -11.89 -2.93
N PRO A 85 -4.12 -12.18 -3.00
CA PRO A 85 -5.08 -11.33 -3.72
C PRO A 85 -5.23 -9.93 -3.09
N LYS A 86 -4.69 -9.74 -1.87
CA LYS A 86 -4.67 -8.44 -1.20
C LYS A 86 -3.58 -7.50 -1.73
N VAL A 87 -2.60 -8.04 -2.46
CA VAL A 87 -1.42 -7.31 -2.92
C VAL A 87 -1.64 -6.81 -4.34
N VAL A 88 -1.48 -5.51 -4.54
CA VAL A 88 -1.61 -4.87 -5.85
C VAL A 88 -0.40 -3.98 -6.11
N THR A 89 0.13 -4.00 -7.33
CA THR A 89 1.32 -3.22 -7.70
C THR A 89 0.93 -1.95 -8.43
N VAL A 90 1.48 -0.82 -8.01
CA VAL A 90 1.33 0.48 -8.66
C VAL A 90 2.61 0.81 -9.43
N ALA A 91 2.52 0.83 -10.76
CA ALA A 91 3.66 1.09 -11.64
C ALA A 91 3.99 2.58 -11.84
N ARG A 92 3.05 3.49 -11.54
CA ARG A 92 3.19 4.95 -11.75
C ARG A 92 3.41 5.70 -10.43
N ARG A 93 4.16 6.81 -10.47
CA ARG A 93 4.39 7.68 -9.29
C ARG A 93 3.17 8.55 -8.98
N GLY A 94 3.12 9.08 -7.75
CA GLY A 94 2.11 10.05 -7.29
C GLY A 94 0.81 9.45 -6.74
N LEU A 95 0.18 10.15 -5.79
CA LEU A 95 -1.00 9.68 -5.07
C LEU A 95 -2.21 9.41 -5.97
N THR A 96 -2.29 10.05 -7.13
CA THR A 96 -3.34 9.79 -8.12
C THR A 96 -3.30 8.35 -8.62
N ALA A 97 -2.12 7.85 -8.98
CA ALA A 97 -1.96 6.47 -9.46
C ALA A 97 -2.30 5.44 -8.36
N LEU A 98 -1.96 5.76 -7.10
CA LEU A 98 -2.34 4.95 -5.94
C LEU A 98 -3.86 4.92 -5.76
N ALA A 99 -4.52 6.08 -5.80
CA ALA A 99 -5.97 6.18 -5.67
C ALA A 99 -6.71 5.43 -6.78
N GLU A 100 -6.30 5.59 -8.04
CA GLU A 100 -6.88 4.89 -9.19
C GLU A 100 -6.75 3.36 -9.05
N THR A 101 -5.61 2.88 -8.57
CA THR A 101 -5.38 1.44 -8.37
C THR A 101 -6.26 0.87 -7.25
N ILE A 102 -6.40 1.61 -6.14
CA ILE A 102 -7.31 1.21 -5.06
C ILE A 102 -8.75 1.14 -5.55
N ILE A 103 -9.22 2.15 -6.31
CA ILE A 103 -10.58 2.17 -6.85
C ILE A 103 -10.80 0.95 -7.75
N LYS A 104 -9.91 0.73 -8.74
CA LYS A 104 -10.03 -0.38 -9.69
C LYS A 104 -10.06 -1.75 -9.01
N THR A 105 -9.36 -1.91 -7.89
CA THR A 105 -9.25 -3.21 -7.19
C THR A 105 -10.37 -3.42 -6.17
N ALA A 106 -11.08 -2.35 -5.81
CA ALA A 106 -12.26 -2.35 -4.96
C ALA A 106 -13.57 -2.44 -5.76
N GLU A 107 -13.53 -2.39 -7.09
CA GLU A 107 -14.66 -2.70 -7.98
C GLU A 107 -14.78 -4.21 -8.19
#